data_AF-A0A520YIW7-F1
#
_entry.id   AF-A0A520YIW7-F1
#
_cell.length_a   1.000
_cell.length_b   1.000
_cell.length_c   1.000
_cell.angle_alpha   90.00
_cell.angle_beta   90.00
_cell.angle_gamma   90.00
#
_symmetry.space_group_name_H-M   'P 1'
#
loop_
_entity.id
_entity.type
_entity.pdbx_description
1 polymer ?
#
loop_
_entity_poly.entity_id
_entity_poly.type
_entity_poly.pdbx_seq_one_letter_code
_entity_poly.pdbx_strand_id
1 'polypeptide(L)'
;MSRNLQLGAIVATLVLVFGVWLVTKNAASLQQEIYVKLEKKFSFTSSMVSAQIENQRKEFLKIDPIDNGLIFEAGFRNGDIIISHTKPAFYALLYKKKGKTETIEIFRGNLDSSFNRNSLKKITFEIPN
;
A
#
# COMPACT_ATOMS: atom_id res chain seq x y z
N MET A 1 -27.05 -41.08 -23.60
CA MET A 1 -26.48 -40.25 -22.52
C MET A 1 -25.23 -39.56 -23.04
N SER A 2 -25.20 -38.23 -22.92
CA SER A 2 -24.53 -37.26 -23.79
C SER A 2 -23.04 -37.04 -23.51
N ARG A 3 -22.16 -37.53 -24.39
CA ARG A 3 -20.71 -37.18 -24.42
C ARG A 3 -20.47 -35.66 -24.61
N ASN A 4 -21.46 -34.94 -25.12
CA ASN A 4 -21.40 -33.50 -25.37
C ASN A 4 -21.56 -32.64 -24.09
N LEU A 5 -22.04 -33.23 -22.99
CA LEU A 5 -22.18 -32.49 -21.72
C LEU A 5 -20.85 -32.33 -20.97
N GLN A 6 -19.92 -33.28 -21.14
CA GLN A 6 -18.62 -33.26 -20.44
C GLN A 6 -17.63 -32.26 -21.06
N LEU A 7 -17.67 -32.07 -22.39
CA LEU A 7 -16.79 -31.12 -23.09
C LEU A 7 -17.13 -29.66 -22.78
N GLY A 8 -18.42 -29.32 -22.68
CA GLY A 8 -18.86 -27.96 -22.34
C GLY A 8 -18.43 -27.51 -20.93
N ALA A 9 -18.44 -28.43 -19.96
CA ALA A 9 -18.02 -28.15 -18.60
C ALA A 9 -16.49 -27.89 -18.49
N ILE A 10 -15.68 -28.62 -19.25
CA ILE A 10 -14.22 -28.47 -19.25
C ILE A 10 -13.81 -27.13 -19.88
N VAL A 11 -14.44 -26.74 -20.99
CA VAL A 11 -14.17 -25.47 -21.67
C VAL A 11 -14.60 -24.28 -20.81
N ALA A 12 -15.76 -24.34 -20.17
CA ALA A 12 -16.21 -23.28 -19.26
C ALA A 12 -15.27 -23.11 -18.04
N THR A 13 -14.76 -24.22 -17.49
CA THR A 13 -13.83 -24.19 -16.36
C THR A 13 -12.47 -23.58 -16.75
N LEU A 14 -11.95 -23.94 -17.94
CA LEU A 14 -10.70 -23.37 -18.46
C LEU A 14 -10.81 -21.86 -18.71
N VAL A 15 -11.94 -21.37 -19.25
CA VAL A 15 -12.17 -19.94 -19.48
C VAL A 15 -12.29 -19.17 -18.16
N LEU A 16 -12.92 -19.73 -17.14
CA LEU A 16 -13.00 -19.09 -15.82
C LEU A 16 -11.63 -18.99 -15.14
N VAL A 17 -10.81 -20.04 -15.21
CA VAL A 17 -9.47 -20.04 -14.60
C VAL A 17 -8.52 -19.11 -15.36
N PHE A 18 -8.50 -19.14 -16.69
CA PHE A 18 -7.66 -18.24 -17.49
C PHE A 18 -8.13 -16.78 -17.43
N GLY A 19 -9.43 -16.54 -17.46
CA GLY A 19 -10.02 -15.20 -17.36
C GLY A 19 -9.70 -14.54 -16.04
N VAL A 20 -9.83 -15.25 -14.92
CA VAL A 20 -9.46 -14.74 -13.59
C VAL A 20 -7.95 -14.48 -13.50
N TRP A 21 -7.11 -15.34 -14.06
CA TRP A 21 -5.65 -15.16 -14.05
C TRP A 21 -5.17 -13.94 -14.87
N LEU A 22 -5.77 -13.70 -16.04
CA LEU A 22 -5.48 -12.52 -16.86
C LEU A 22 -5.95 -11.21 -16.19
N VAL A 23 -7.14 -11.20 -15.60
CA VAL A 23 -7.69 -10.02 -14.92
C VAL A 23 -6.86 -9.67 -13.68
N THR A 24 -6.45 -10.67 -12.89
CA THR A 24 -5.64 -10.45 -11.68
C THR A 24 -4.24 -9.92 -11.99
N LYS A 25 -3.58 -10.41 -13.05
CA LYS A 25 -2.28 -9.88 -13.48
C LYS A 25 -2.35 -8.42 -13.95
N ASN A 26 -3.37 -8.07 -14.72
CA ASN A 26 -3.58 -6.69 -15.15
C ASN A 26 -3.86 -5.76 -13.96
N ALA A 27 -4.64 -6.23 -12.98
CA ALA A 27 -4.94 -5.46 -11.78
C ALA A 27 -3.67 -5.16 -10.95
N ALA A 28 -2.76 -6.13 -10.79
CA ALA A 28 -1.51 -5.93 -10.08
C ALA A 28 -0.58 -4.94 -10.79
N SER A 29 -0.46 -5.04 -12.12
CA SER A 29 0.33 -4.10 -12.93
C SER A 29 -0.23 -2.69 -12.84
N LEU A 30 -1.54 -2.53 -12.97
CA LEU A 30 -2.21 -1.23 -12.86
C LEU A 30 -2.04 -0.59 -11.48
N GLN A 31 -2.13 -1.39 -10.41
CA GLN A 31 -1.87 -0.89 -9.04
C GLN A 31 -0.43 -0.40 -8.88
N GLN A 32 0.54 -1.13 -9.41
CA GLN A 32 1.94 -0.74 -9.34
C GLN A 32 2.20 0.59 -10.07
N GLU A 33 1.61 0.77 -11.26
CA GLU A 33 1.71 2.04 -11.99
C GLU A 33 1.08 3.21 -11.22
N ILE A 34 -0.07 3.00 -10.59
CA ILE A 34 -0.73 4.01 -9.76
C ILE A 34 0.17 4.39 -8.57
N TYR A 35 0.78 3.42 -7.90
CA TYR A 35 1.68 3.67 -6.78
C TYR A 35 2.89 4.50 -7.20
N VAL A 36 3.54 4.14 -8.32
CA VAL A 36 4.69 4.90 -8.85
C VAL A 36 4.28 6.33 -9.23
N LYS A 37 3.09 6.52 -9.82
CA LYS A 37 2.57 7.86 -10.16
C LYS A 37 2.33 8.70 -8.91
N LEU A 38 1.79 8.10 -7.84
CA LEU A 38 1.56 8.78 -6.56
C LEU A 38 2.87 9.10 -5.85
N GLU A 39 3.82 8.17 -5.79
CA GLU A 39 5.17 8.40 -5.26
C GLU A 39 5.84 9.61 -5.93
N LYS A 40 5.80 9.68 -7.26
CA LYS A 40 6.32 10.84 -8.01
C LYS A 40 5.55 12.12 -7.70
N LYS A 41 4.21 12.08 -7.72
CA LYS A 41 3.37 13.26 -7.48
C LYS A 41 3.64 13.88 -6.10
N PHE A 42 3.76 13.03 -5.08
CA PHE A 42 3.92 13.43 -3.70
C PHE A 42 5.39 13.51 -3.25
N SER A 43 6.33 13.29 -4.18
CA SER A 43 7.77 13.40 -3.96
C SER A 43 8.28 12.53 -2.82
N PHE A 44 8.03 11.22 -2.91
CA PHE A 44 8.57 10.23 -1.96
C PHE A 44 8.82 8.88 -2.65
N THR A 45 9.59 8.02 -1.99
CA THR A 45 9.72 6.60 -2.34
C THR A 45 9.23 5.73 -1.18
N SER A 46 8.81 4.51 -1.46
CA SER A 46 8.34 3.59 -0.43
C SER A 46 8.97 2.21 -0.51
N SER A 47 9.09 1.55 0.63
CA SER A 47 9.45 0.14 0.73
C SER A 47 8.60 -0.57 1.78
N MET A 48 8.58 -1.91 1.74
CA MET A 48 7.96 -2.69 2.81
C MET A 48 9.03 -3.12 3.81
N VAL A 49 8.72 -3.00 5.10
CA VAL A 49 9.54 -3.55 6.19
C VAL A 49 8.72 -4.56 6.98
N SER A 50 9.31 -5.71 7.32
CA SER A 50 8.66 -6.68 8.19
C SER A 50 9.15 -6.53 9.62
N ALA A 51 8.24 -6.62 10.59
CA ALA A 51 8.57 -6.68 12.01
C ALA A 51 7.73 -7.73 12.74
N GLN A 52 8.31 -8.32 13.78
CA GLN A 52 7.62 -9.24 14.66
C GLN A 52 6.95 -8.45 15.78
N ILE A 53 5.62 -8.40 15.79
CA ILE A 53 4.82 -7.71 16.82
C ILE A 53 3.82 -8.69 17.40
N GLU A 54 3.81 -8.86 18.72
CA GLU A 54 2.84 -9.72 19.43
C GLU A 54 2.81 -11.16 18.85
N ASN A 55 3.98 -11.73 18.59
CA ASN A 55 4.17 -13.06 17.96
C ASN A 55 3.66 -13.19 16.50
N GLN A 56 3.35 -12.08 15.83
CA GLN A 56 2.99 -12.07 14.42
C GLN A 56 3.97 -11.25 13.59
N ARG A 57 4.39 -11.81 12.44
CA ARG A 57 5.13 -11.03 11.44
C ARG A 57 4.14 -10.12 10.72
N LYS A 58 4.33 -8.81 10.84
CA LYS A 58 3.53 -7.79 10.16
C LYS A 58 4.42 -7.00 9.21
N GLU A 59 3.85 -6.59 8.09
CA GLU A 59 4.51 -5.74 7.11
C GLU A 59 3.99 -4.31 7.20
N PHE A 60 4.90 -3.35 7.19
CA PHE A 60 4.63 -1.94 7.30
C PHE A 60 5.22 -1.18 6.13
N LEU A 61 4.57 -0.07 5.77
CA LEU A 61 5.06 0.82 4.72
C LEU A 61 6.09 1.76 5.32
N LYS A 62 7.33 1.69 4.83
CA LYS A 62 8.37 2.67 5.11
C LYS A 62 8.38 3.71 4.01
N ILE A 63 8.49 4.98 4.39
CA ILE A 63 8.49 6.13 3.49
C ILE A 63 9.85 6.82 3.58
N ASP A 64 10.38 7.17 2.41
CA ASP A 64 11.60 7.94 2.25
C ASP A 64 11.27 9.16 1.37
N PRO A 65 10.89 10.31 1.98
CA PRO A 65 10.53 11.52 1.27
C PRO A 65 11.72 12.11 0.50
N ILE A 66 11.44 12.74 -0.64
CA ILE A 66 12.42 13.58 -1.33
C ILE A 66 12.49 14.92 -0.59
N ASP A 67 13.69 15.46 -0.41
CA ASP A 67 13.89 16.75 0.25
C ASP A 67 13.06 17.86 -0.42
N ASN A 68 12.39 18.67 0.40
CA ASN A 68 11.43 19.71 -0.04
C ASN A 68 10.24 19.17 -0.87
N GLY A 69 9.97 17.87 -0.82
CA GLY A 69 8.77 17.27 -1.40
C GLY A 69 7.53 17.47 -0.52
N LEU A 70 6.33 17.32 -1.10
CA LEU A 70 5.05 17.50 -0.40
C LEU A 70 4.94 16.66 0.89
N ILE A 71 5.39 15.40 0.83
CA ILE A 71 5.37 14.51 2.01
C ILE A 71 6.46 14.90 3.03
N PHE A 72 7.59 15.46 2.60
CA PHE A 72 8.60 16.00 3.51
C PHE A 72 8.09 17.26 4.24
N GLU A 73 7.43 18.16 3.50
CA GLU A 73 6.79 19.37 4.04
C GLU A 73 5.67 19.03 5.02
N ALA A 74 4.94 17.94 4.77
CA ALA A 74 3.96 17.39 5.70
C ALA A 74 4.59 16.89 7.03
N GLY A 75 5.92 16.74 7.11
CA GLY A 75 6.62 16.37 8.35
C GLY A 75 7.16 14.94 8.38
N PHE A 76 6.97 14.17 7.31
CA PHE A 76 7.60 12.85 7.16
C PHE A 76 9.10 12.99 6.97
N ARG A 77 9.86 12.01 7.42
CA ARG A 77 11.31 11.92 7.31
C ARG A 77 11.71 10.54 6.79
N ASN A 78 12.95 10.44 6.32
CA ASN A 78 13.50 9.19 5.82
C ASN A 78 13.45 8.10 6.90
N GLY A 79 12.98 6.92 6.50
CA GLY A 79 12.76 5.79 7.38
C GLY A 79 11.53 5.88 8.27
N ASP A 80 10.63 6.86 8.10
CA ASP A 80 9.37 6.88 8.84
C ASP A 80 8.49 5.70 8.39
N ILE A 81 7.97 4.95 9.36
CA ILE A 81 7.18 3.75 9.12
C ILE A 81 5.72 4.02 9.45
N ILE A 82 4.83 3.84 8.49
CA ILE A 82 3.39 4.05 8.67
C ILE A 82 2.79 2.86 9.42
N ILE A 83 2.14 3.16 10.54
CA ILE A 83 1.51 2.17 11.42
C ILE A 83 -0.01 2.15 11.26
N SER A 84 -0.63 3.30 10.96
CA SER A 84 -2.10 3.39 10.89
C SER A 84 -2.71 2.79 9.61
N HIS A 85 -1.92 2.54 8.56
CA HIS A 85 -2.43 2.09 7.26
C HIS A 85 -1.54 1.02 6.65
N THR A 86 -2.17 0.06 5.96
CA THR A 86 -1.46 -0.82 5.02
C THR A 86 -1.03 -0.05 3.78
N LYS A 87 -0.10 -0.59 2.99
CA LYS A 87 0.32 0.02 1.72
C LYS A 87 -0.89 0.40 0.83
N PRO A 88 -1.80 -0.51 0.46
CA PRO A 88 -2.93 -0.15 -0.39
C PRO A 88 -3.84 0.93 0.22
N ALA A 89 -4.05 0.90 1.54
CA ALA A 89 -4.89 1.87 2.22
C ALA A 89 -4.29 3.28 2.19
N PHE A 90 -2.96 3.40 2.39
CA PHE A 90 -2.27 4.68 2.30
C PHE A 90 -2.33 5.28 0.90
N TYR A 91 -2.04 4.49 -0.15
CA TYR A 91 -2.15 4.98 -1.53
C TYR A 91 -3.59 5.31 -1.92
N ALA A 92 -4.57 4.53 -1.47
CA ALA A 92 -5.98 4.84 -1.69
C ALA A 92 -6.38 6.16 -1.01
N LEU A 93 -5.84 6.47 0.17
CA LEU A 93 -6.02 7.74 0.86
C LEU A 93 -5.45 8.90 0.03
N LEU A 94 -4.21 8.79 -0.46
CA LEU A 94 -3.59 9.80 -1.33
C LEU A 94 -4.36 10.01 -2.64
N TYR A 95 -4.96 8.95 -3.19
CA TYR A 95 -5.72 9.01 -4.44
C TYR A 95 -7.13 9.60 -4.26
N LYS A 96 -7.87 9.14 -3.23
CA LYS A 96 -9.31 9.41 -3.09
C LYS A 96 -9.64 10.61 -2.22
N LYS A 97 -8.76 11.00 -1.30
CA LYS A 97 -9.03 12.03 -0.29
C LYS A 97 -8.33 13.36 -0.59
N LYS A 98 -8.17 13.68 -1.86
CA LYS A 98 -7.67 14.99 -2.32
C LYS A 98 -8.48 16.14 -1.74
N GLY A 99 -7.79 17.19 -1.30
CA GLY A 99 -8.34 18.36 -0.61
C GLY A 99 -8.79 18.10 0.83
N LYS A 100 -8.44 16.95 1.42
CA LYS A 100 -8.78 16.62 2.82
C LYS A 100 -7.54 16.59 3.70
N THR A 101 -7.73 17.03 4.94
CA THR A 101 -6.74 16.85 6.00
C THR A 101 -6.88 15.46 6.60
N GLU A 102 -5.78 14.71 6.66
CA GLU A 102 -5.73 13.37 7.25
C GLU A 102 -4.61 13.29 8.28
N THR A 103 -4.79 12.42 9.29
CA THR A 103 -3.77 12.15 10.30
C THR A 103 -3.24 10.74 10.15
N ILE A 104 -1.92 10.61 9.98
CA ILE A 104 -1.20 9.35 9.82
C ILE A 104 -0.36 9.09 11.06
N GLU A 105 -0.48 7.89 11.61
CA GLU A 105 0.36 7.45 12.72
C GLU A 105 1.59 6.77 12.15
N ILE A 106 2.75 7.28 12.55
CA ILE A 106 4.05 6.78 12.13
C ILE A 106 4.88 6.37 13.35
N PHE A 107 5.85 5.51 13.08
CA PHE A 107 6.94 5.21 13.99
C PHE A 107 8.25 5.67 13.35
N ARG A 108 9.09 6.39 14.11
CA ARG A 108 10.39 6.88 13.66
C ARG A 108 11.49 6.09 14.36
N GLY A 109 12.09 5.15 13.64
CA GLY A 109 13.11 4.25 14.16
C GLY A 109 13.01 2.87 13.52
N ASN A 110 13.70 1.89 14.09
CA ASN A 110 13.62 0.50 13.66
C ASN A 110 12.51 -0.23 14.41
N LEU A 111 11.63 -0.92 13.68
CA LEU A 111 10.62 -1.80 14.29
C LEU A 111 11.30 -3.09 14.78
N ASP A 112 11.94 -3.00 15.94
CA ASP A 112 12.47 -4.14 16.66
C ASP A 112 11.66 -4.39 17.96
N SER A 113 12.19 -5.23 18.84
CA SER A 113 11.58 -5.56 20.14
C SER A 113 11.35 -4.37 21.06
N SER A 114 11.86 -3.17 20.73
CA SER A 114 11.63 -1.92 21.47
C SER A 114 10.40 -1.12 20.99
N PHE A 115 9.62 -1.64 20.02
CA PHE A 115 8.41 -0.96 19.57
C PHE A 115 7.45 -0.67 20.74
N ASN A 116 7.26 0.62 21.01
CA ASN A 116 6.36 1.10 22.05
C ASN A 116 5.29 1.99 21.39
N ARG A 117 4.00 1.68 21.60
CA ARG A 117 2.90 2.49 21.06
C ARG A 117 2.95 3.96 21.54
N ASN A 118 3.55 4.25 22.68
CA ASN A 118 3.73 5.61 23.18
C ASN A 118 4.76 6.42 22.38
N SER A 119 5.56 5.77 21.54
CA SER A 119 6.55 6.44 20.66
C SER A 119 5.98 6.79 19.28
N LEU A 120 4.70 6.47 19.02
CA LEU A 120 4.03 6.81 17.78
C LEU A 120 3.90 8.32 17.65
N LYS A 121 4.22 8.83 16.46
CA LYS A 121 4.01 10.23 16.09
C LYS A 121 2.82 10.33 15.17
N LYS A 122 2.11 11.45 15.26
CA LYS A 122 0.99 11.79 14.38
C LYS A 122 1.45 12.86 13.41
N ILE A 123 1.29 12.60 12.12
CA ILE A 123 1.49 13.58 11.07
C ILE A 123 0.12 13.93 10.50
N THR A 124 -0.27 15.20 10.63
CA THR A 124 -1.52 15.72 10.08
C THR A 124 -1.18 16.61 8.91
N PHE A 125 -1.73 16.32 7.73
CA PHE A 125 -1.47 17.12 6.53
C PHE A 125 -2.67 17.12 5.58
N GLU A 126 -2.77 18.17 4.78
CA GLU A 126 -3.74 18.27 3.70
C GLU A 126 -3.20 17.57 2.45
N ILE A 127 -4.03 16.74 1.83
CA ILE A 127 -3.67 16.02 0.60
C ILE A 127 -3.93 16.94 -0.59
N PRO A 128 -2.90 17.44 -1.30
CA PRO A 128 -3.10 18.33 -2.44
C PRO A 128 -3.89 17.69 -3.59
N ASN A 129 -4.67 18.52 -4.30
CA ASN A 129 -5.53 18.13 -5.43
C ASN A 129 -4.76 17.54 -6.62
#